data_AF-A0A1Q7KW20-F1
#
_entry.id   AF-A0A1Q7KW20-F1
#
_cell.length_a   1.000
_cell.length_b   1.000
_cell.length_c   1.000
_cell.angle_alpha   90.00
_cell.angle_beta   90.00
_cell.angle_gamma   90.00
#
_symmetry.space_group_name_H-M   'P 1'
#
loop_
_entity.id
_entity.type
_entity.pdbx_description
1 polymer ?
#
loop_
_entity_poly.entity_id
_entity_poly.type
_entity_poly.pdbx_seq_one_letter_code
_entity_poly.pdbx_strand_id
1 'polypeptide(L)' 'MQRELIRDALLVSLAQHYQEDPSRFLTLSKQTVDSALAREVIAELRNEGHVEEEVRGTIRLTLRGYRAFKNDPLAYSYRS' A
#
# COMPACT_ATOMS: atom_id res chain seq x y z
N MET A 1 6.33 -12.65 8.26
CA MET A 1 5.66 -11.99 9.41
C MET A 1 5.81 -10.47 9.40
N GLN A 2 6.97 -9.86 9.74
CA GLN A 2 7.08 -8.38 9.80
C GLN A 2 6.84 -7.68 8.45
N ARG A 3 7.34 -8.26 7.35
CA ARG A 3 7.10 -7.76 5.99
C ARG A 3 5.62 -7.76 5.62
N GLU A 4 4.91 -8.84 5.94
CA GLU A 4 3.47 -8.98 5.70
C GLU A 4 2.70 -7.95 6.51
N LEU A 5 3.01 -7.77 7.80
CA LEU A 5 2.38 -6.74 8.62
C LEU A 5 2.55 -5.33 8.05
N ILE A 6 3.74 -4.98 7.56
CA ILE A 6 4.00 -3.67 6.92
C ILE A 6 3.19 -3.53 5.63
N ARG A 7 3.19 -4.58 4.80
CA ARG A 7 2.44 -4.60 3.55
C ARG A 7 0.95 -4.45 3.79
N ASP A 8 0.40 -5.21 4.72
CA ASP A 8 -1.03 -5.27 4.98
C ASP A 8 -1.50 -3.95 5.60
N ALA A 9 -0.74 -3.37 6.54
CA ALA A 9 -1.02 -2.04 7.08
C ALA A 9 -1.00 -0.96 5.98
N LEU A 10 -0.01 -1.00 5.08
CA LEU A 10 0.10 -0.06 3.96
C LEU A 10 -1.09 -0.21 3.01
N LEU A 11 -1.47 -1.44 2.65
CA LEU A 11 -2.60 -1.70 1.76
C LEU A 11 -3.94 -1.26 2.38
N VAL A 12 -4.15 -1.47 3.69
CA VAL A 12 -5.34 -1.00 4.39
C VAL A 12 -5.44 0.53 4.34
N SER A 13 -4.36 1.25 4.67
CA SER A 13 -4.35 2.71 4.61
C SER A 13 -4.58 3.25 3.20
N LEU A 14 -3.98 2.62 2.19
CA LEU A 14 -4.20 3.03 0.81
C LEU A 14 -5.61 2.70 0.32
N ALA A 15 -6.20 1.58 0.74
CA ALA A 15 -7.55 1.20 0.35
C ALA A 15 -8.58 2.15 0.93
N GLN A 16 -8.41 2.59 2.17
CA GLN A 16 -9.24 3.63 2.79
C GLN A 16 -9.15 4.94 2.01
N HIS A 17 -7.94 5.41 1.68
CA HIS A 17 -7.79 6.62 0.87
C HIS A 17 -8.34 6.47 -0.54
N TYR A 18 -8.19 5.32 -1.17
CA TYR A 18 -8.75 5.05 -2.49
C TYR A 18 -10.28 5.08 -2.48
N GLN A 19 -10.92 4.63 -1.39
CA GLN A 19 -12.38 4.70 -1.24
C GLN A 19 -12.90 6.13 -1.09
N GLU A 20 -12.12 7.00 -0.45
CA GLU A 20 -12.44 8.42 -0.34
C GLU A 20 -12.25 9.14 -1.68
N ASP A 21 -11.09 8.96 -2.31
CA ASP A 21 -10.74 9.53 -3.60
C ASP A 21 -9.66 8.68 -4.32
N PRO A 22 -10.02 7.94 -5.38
CA PRO A 22 -9.09 7.12 -6.16
C PRO A 22 -7.94 7.89 -6.83
N SER A 23 -8.11 9.20 -7.03
CA SER A 23 -7.12 10.05 -7.69
C SER A 23 -6.06 10.59 -6.74
N ARG A 24 -6.32 10.51 -5.42
CA ARG A 24 -5.48 11.13 -4.40
C ARG A 24 -4.29 10.24 -4.04
N PHE A 25 -3.12 10.87 -3.95
CA PHE A 25 -1.93 10.23 -3.41
C PHE A 25 -1.86 10.38 -1.88
N LEU A 26 -1.36 9.33 -1.23
CA LEU A 26 -0.99 9.29 0.17
C LEU A 26 0.51 9.56 0.31
N THR A 27 0.86 10.60 1.06
CA THR A 27 2.24 10.81 1.50
C THR A 27 2.50 9.99 2.76
N LEU A 28 3.44 9.05 2.65
CA LEU A 28 3.89 8.22 3.76
C LEU A 28 4.72 9.04 4.75
N SER A 29 4.72 8.60 6.02
CA SER A 29 5.55 9.21 7.05
C SER A 29 7.03 9.00 6.73
N LYS A 30 7.88 9.92 7.22
CA LYS A 30 9.33 9.83 7.07
C LYS A 30 9.89 8.49 7.60
N GLN A 31 9.35 7.99 8.71
CA GLN A 31 9.73 6.69 9.28
C GLN A 31 9.50 5.54 8.30
N THR A 32 8.38 5.55 7.59
CA THR A 32 8.06 4.53 6.58
C THR A 32 9.00 4.65 5.38
N VAL A 33 9.30 5.87 4.92
CA VAL A 33 10.20 6.12 3.79
C VAL A 33 11.66 5.75 4.09
N ASP A 34 12.09 5.90 5.34
CA ASP A 34 13.45 5.57 5.78
C ASP A 34 13.63 4.06 6.01
N SER A 35 12.55 3.33 6.32
CA SER A 35 12.57 1.88 6.49
C SER A 35 12.92 1.17 5.18
N ALA A 36 14.04 0.43 5.16
CA ALA A 36 14.44 -0.38 4.00
C ALA A 36 13.38 -1.42 3.64
N LEU A 37 12.82 -2.11 4.64
CA LEU A 37 11.80 -3.14 4.44
C LEU A 37 10.50 -2.55 3.87
N ALA A 38 10.07 -1.38 4.33
CA ALA A 38 8.88 -0.73 3.77
C ALA A 38 9.12 -0.29 2.32
N ARG A 39 10.32 0.21 2.00
CA ARG A 39 10.69 0.56 0.62
C ARG A 39 10.70 -0.66 -0.31
N GLU A 40 11.18 -1.81 0.15
CA GLU A 40 11.13 -3.06 -0.62
C GLU A 40 9.69 -3.46 -0.92
N VAL A 41 8.82 -3.45 0.10
CA VAL A 41 7.38 -3.75 -0.07
C VAL A 41 6.71 -2.80 -1.07
N ILE A 42 6.97 -1.50 -0.97
CA ILE A 42 6.41 -0.50 -1.90
C ILE A 42 6.91 -0.76 -3.31
N ALA A 43 8.21 -1.04 -3.47
CA ALA A 43 8.81 -1.31 -4.77
C ALA A 43 8.19 -2.56 -5.42
N GLU A 44 7.95 -3.62 -4.65
CA GLU A 44 7.27 -4.83 -5.13
C GLU A 44 5.83 -4.55 -5.56
N LEU A 45 5.03 -3.91 -4.72
CA LEU A 45 3.65 -3.55 -5.06
C LEU A 45 3.57 -2.68 -6.30
N ARG A 46 4.55 -1.78 -6.49
CA ARG A 46 4.67 -0.96 -7.70
C ARG A 46 5.05 -1.80 -8.91
N ASN A 47 6.03 -2.69 -8.78
CA ASN A 47 6.46 -3.58 -9.87
C ASN A 47 5.34 -4.54 -10.29
N GLU A 48 4.47 -4.95 -9.37
CA GLU A 48 3.28 -5.75 -9.63
C GLU A 48 2.11 -4.93 -10.19
N GLY A 49 2.21 -3.59 -10.22
CA GLY A 49 1.18 -2.68 -10.72
C GLY A 49 0.00 -2.49 -9.75
N HIS A 50 0.16 -2.82 -8.48
CA HIS A 50 -0.83 -2.58 -7.44
C HIS A 50 -0.79 -1.13 -6.94
N VAL A 51 0.37 -0.49 -6.99
CA VAL A 51 0.60 0.87 -6.48
C VAL A 51 1.31 1.72 -7.55
N GLU A 52 0.99 3.01 -7.59
CA GLU A 52 1.74 4.02 -8.31
C GLU A 52 2.47 4.92 -7.32
N GLU A 53 3.67 5.37 -7.70
CA GLU A 53 4.49 6.30 -6.92
C GLU A 53 4.81 7.52 -7.78
N GLU A 54 4.36 8.70 -7.34
CA GLU A 54 4.61 9.97 -8.05
C GLU A 54 6.00 10.50 -7.72
N VAL A 55 6.28 10.62 -6.44
CA VAL A 55 7.59 10.91 -5.87
C VAL A 55 7.84 9.98 -4.70
N ARG A 56 9.11 9.87 -4.26
CA ARG A 56 9.49 8.92 -3.21
C ARG A 56 8.62 9.07 -1.96
N GLY A 57 7.88 8.02 -1.62
CA GLY A 57 7.00 7.99 -0.45
C GLY A 57 5.62 8.63 -0.66
N THR A 58 5.30 9.10 -1.86
CA THR A 58 3.96 9.59 -2.23
C THR A 58 3.34 8.60 -3.20
N ILE A 59 2.42 7.79 -2.70
CA ILE A 59 1.91 6.61 -3.38
C ILE A 59 0.39 6.55 -3.39
N ARG A 60 -0.20 5.85 -4.36
CA ARG A 60 -1.64 5.54 -4.40
C ARG A 60 -1.90 4.13 -4.89
N LEU A 61 -3.02 3.54 -4.50
CA LEU A 61 -3.47 2.30 -5.12
C LEU A 61 -3.90 2.54 -6.56
N THR A 62 -3.61 1.57 -7.41
CA THR A 62 -4.23 1.47 -8.73
C THR A 62 -5.59 0.77 -8.60
N LEU A 63 -6.43 0.88 -9.63
CA LEU A 63 -7.67 0.10 -9.70
C LEU A 63 -7.40 -1.41 -9.57
N ARG A 64 -6.28 -1.89 -10.11
CA ARG A 64 -5.84 -3.29 -9.98
C ARG A 64 -5.51 -3.62 -8.53
N GLY A 65 -4.69 -2.79 -7.88
CA GLY A 65 -4.36 -2.94 -6.45
C GLY A 65 -5.60 -2.97 -5.56
N TYR A 66 -6.52 -2.04 -5.78
CA TYR A 66 -7.76 -1.99 -5.01
C TYR A 66 -8.64 -3.22 -5.22
N ARG A 67 -8.76 -3.73 -6.46
CA ARG A 67 -9.49 -4.97 -6.74
C ARG A 67 -8.84 -6.18 -6.11
N ALA A 68 -7.51 -6.28 -6.14
CA ALA A 68 -6.76 -7.35 -5.50
C ALA A 68 -7.00 -7.34 -3.97
N PHE A 69 -6.94 -6.17 -3.34
CA PHE A 69 -7.28 -5.99 -1.93
C PHE A 69 -8.72 -6.40 -1.61
N LYS A 70 -9.70 -5.99 -2.43
CA LYS A 70 -11.13 -6.27 -2.20
C LYS A 70 -11.51 -7.73 -2.40
N ASN A 71 -10.84 -8.44 -3.31
CA ASN A 71 -11.15 -9.84 -3.62
C ASN A 71 -10.52 -10.82 -2.62
N ASP A 72 -9.45 -10.41 -1.93
CA ASP A 72 -8.84 -11.20 -0.87
C ASP A 72 -8.60 -10.35 0.40
N PRO A 73 -9.67 -9.86 1.04
CA PRO A 73 -9.50 -9.09 2.27
C PRO A 73 -8.97 -9.96 3.42
N LEU A 74 -9.08 -11.29 3.32
CA LEU A 74 -8.66 -12.26 4.33
C LEU A 74 -7.14 -12.50 4.36
N ALA A 75 -6.43 -12.28 3.25
CA ALA A 75 -4.97 -12.20 3.26
C ALA A 75 -4.43 -10.94 3.98
N TYR A 76 -5.25 -9.90 4.17
CA TYR A 76 -4.82 -8.58 4.69
C TYR A 76 -5.51 -8.17 6.01
N SER A 77 -6.40 -9.01 6.57
CA SER A 77 -7.20 -8.71 7.77
C SER A 77 -6.78 -9.47 9.02
N TYR A 78 -5.70 -10.26 8.99
CA TYR A 78 -5.16 -10.83 10.22
C TYR A 78 -4.34 -9.80 10.99
N ARG A 79 -5.03 -9.06 11.88
CA ARG A 79 -4.93 -9.22 13.35
C ARG A 79 -5.28 -7.91 14.08
N SER A 80 -6.55 -7.78 14.45
CA SER A 80 -6.99 -7.00 15.62
C SER A 80 -6.39 -7.54 16.91
#